data_AF-A0A2M8CFY3-F1
#
_entry.id   AF-A0A2M8CFY3-F1
#
_cell.length_a   1.000
_cell.length_b   1.000
_cell.length_c   1.000
_cell.angle_alpha   90.00
_cell.angle_beta   90.00
_cell.angle_gamma   90.00
#
_symmetry.space_group_name_H-M   'P 1'
#
loop_
_entity.id
_entity.type
_entity.pdbx_description
1 polymer ?
#
loop_
_entity_poly.entity_id
_entity_poly.type
_entity_poly.pdbx_seq_one_letter_code
_entity_poly.pdbx_strand_id
1 'polypeptide(L)'
;MKAASHRSLIVLFIIILLLLTTPFFQGLFNFVEMAPLKGAISQPEHKKLTVNNWFSGEYQLKEEDYLNDAFGFRSFFVRINNQLAFSLFNNAKANGVIVGKKNYLYEVNYI
;
A
#
# COMPACT_ATOMS: atom_id res chain seq x y z
N MET A 1 -27.93 -23.56 7.96
CA MET A 1 -27.19 -22.59 7.13
C MET A 1 -28.19 -21.57 6.62
N LYS A 2 -28.27 -20.36 7.19
CA LYS A 2 -29.22 -19.32 6.70
C LYS A 2 -28.65 -18.76 5.40
N ALA A 3 -29.37 -18.90 4.29
CA ALA A 3 -29.00 -18.26 3.03
C ALA A 3 -28.91 -16.74 3.25
N ALA A 4 -27.81 -16.13 2.83
CA ALA A 4 -27.65 -14.68 2.90
C ALA A 4 -28.80 -14.02 2.11
N SER A 5 -29.47 -13.04 2.72
CA SER A 5 -30.51 -12.27 2.05
C SER A 5 -29.88 -11.50 0.89
N HIS A 6 -30.59 -11.37 -0.23
CA HIS A 6 -30.11 -10.57 -1.37
C HIS A 6 -29.71 -9.14 -0.95
N ARG A 7 -30.42 -8.58 0.04
CA ARG A 7 -30.09 -7.27 0.64
C ARG A 7 -28.77 -7.28 1.39
N SER A 8 -28.44 -8.34 2.14
CA SER A 8 -27.17 -8.42 2.87
C SER A 8 -25.97 -8.60 1.93
N LEU A 9 -26.16 -9.26 0.79
CA LEU A 9 -25.13 -9.37 -0.24
C LEU A 9 -24.84 -8.03 -0.90
N ILE A 10 -25.88 -7.25 -1.22
CA ILE A 10 -25.73 -5.90 -1.78
C ILE A 10 -24.99 -4.99 -0.79
N VAL A 11 -25.35 -5.03 0.50
CA VAL A 11 -24.65 -4.25 1.53
C VAL A 11 -23.17 -4.64 1.62
N LEU A 12 -22.87 -5.95 1.64
CA LEU A 12 -21.49 -6.43 1.64
C LEU A 12 -20.71 -5.95 0.40
N PHE A 13 -21.34 -6.03 -0.78
CA PHE A 13 -20.75 -5.56 -2.03
C PHE A 13 -20.42 -4.06 -1.98
N ILE A 14 -21.33 -3.23 -1.49
CA ILE A 14 -21.11 -1.78 -1.33
C ILE A 14 -19.96 -1.51 -0.36
N ILE A 15 -19.89 -2.23 0.76
CA ILE A 15 -18.81 -2.08 1.74
C ILE A 15 -17.46 -2.43 1.11
N ILE A 16 -17.38 -3.54 0.37
CA ILE A 16 -16.15 -3.94 -0.33
C ILE A 16 -15.74 -2.88 -1.36
N LEU A 17 -16.70 -2.36 -2.13
CA LEU A 17 -16.44 -1.33 -3.14
C LEU A 17 -15.93 -0.04 -2.52
N LEU A 18 -16.54 0.42 -1.42
CA LEU A 18 -16.07 1.58 -0.66
C LEU A 18 -14.65 1.35 -0.12
N LEU A 19 -14.39 0.17 0.44
CA LEU A 19 -13.07 -0.17 0.99
C LEU A 19 -12.00 -0.21 -0.11
N LEU A 20 -12.31 -0.75 -1.28
CA LEU A 20 -11.39 -0.81 -2.42
C LEU A 20 -11.09 0.58 -3.02
N THR A 21 -12.07 1.49 -3.00
CA THR A 21 -11.92 2.84 -3.57
C THR A 21 -11.34 3.86 -2.59
N THR A 22 -11.31 3.54 -1.30
CA THR A 22 -10.79 4.42 -0.24
C THR A 22 -9.33 4.87 -0.47
N PRO A 23 -8.37 3.99 -0.84
CA PRO A 23 -6.99 4.38 -1.14
C PRO A 23 -6.87 5.39 -2.27
N PHE A 24 -7.73 5.27 -3.28
CA PHE A 24 -7.75 6.20 -4.41
C PHE A 24 -8.16 7.61 -3.98
N PHE A 25 -9.26 7.74 -3.24
CA PHE A 25 -9.70 9.04 -2.71
C PHE A 25 -8.70 9.65 -1.73
N GLN A 26 -8.04 8.83 -0.91
CA GLN A 26 -6.98 9.30 -0.03
C GLN A 26 -5.80 9.85 -0.82
N GLY A 27 -5.41 9.24 -1.96
CA GLY A 27 -4.32 9.74 -2.79
C GLY A 27 -4.62 11.11 -3.42
N LEU A 28 -5.88 11.35 -3.80
CA LEU A 28 -6.31 12.62 -4.39
C LEU A 28 -6.42 13.75 -3.37
N PHE A 29 -7.07 13.50 -2.23
CA PHE A 29 -7.43 14.54 -1.28
C PHE A 29 -6.52 14.61 -0.05
N ASN A 30 -5.73 13.56 0.22
CA ASN A 30 -4.87 13.44 1.39
C ASN A 30 -5.55 13.83 2.72
N PHE A 31 -6.80 13.39 2.90
CA PHE A 31 -7.62 13.79 4.05
C PHE A 31 -7.14 13.20 5.39
N VAL A 32 -6.39 12.08 5.37
CA VAL A 32 -5.66 11.55 6.53
C VAL A 32 -4.17 11.84 6.40
N GLU A 33 -3.61 12.61 7.32
CA GLU A 33 -2.16 12.76 7.42
C GLU A 33 -1.51 11.47 7.96
N MET A 34 -0.48 10.99 7.28
CA MET A 34 0.26 9.79 7.66
C MET A 34 1.74 10.06 7.74
N ALA A 35 2.38 9.53 8.79
CA ALA A 35 3.83 9.59 8.90
C ALA A 35 4.48 8.81 7.74
N PRO A 36 5.41 9.44 7.00
CA PRO A 36 6.09 8.78 5.88
C PRO A 36 6.88 7.56 6.36
N LEU A 37 7.13 6.63 5.43
CA LEU A 37 8.06 5.54 5.67
C LEU A 37 9.48 6.11 5.74
N LYS A 38 10.29 5.59 6.65
CA LYS A 38 11.71 5.95 6.76
C LYS A 38 12.50 5.12 5.76
N GLY A 39 13.43 5.74 5.04
CA GLY A 39 14.30 5.08 4.07
C GLY A 39 14.70 6.02 2.93
N ALA A 40 15.70 5.62 2.15
CA ALA A 40 16.03 6.26 0.89
C ALA A 40 15.16 5.64 -0.22
N ILE A 41 14.14 6.38 -0.67
CA ILE A 41 13.22 5.93 -1.71
C ILE A 41 13.21 6.99 -2.81
N SER A 42 13.34 6.59 -4.07
CA SER A 42 13.07 7.48 -5.21
C SER A 42 11.56 7.58 -5.40
N GLN A 43 11.00 8.77 -5.24
CA GLN A 43 9.60 9.02 -5.59
C GLN A 43 9.47 8.97 -7.12
N PRO A 44 8.62 8.10 -7.70
CA PRO A 44 8.36 8.13 -9.13
C PRO A 44 7.73 9.47 -9.52
N GLU A 45 8.08 9.96 -10.71
CA GLU A 45 7.56 11.22 -11.24
C GLU A 45 6.13 11.04 -11.76
N HIS A 46 5.19 11.82 -11.22
CA HIS A 46 3.81 11.85 -11.73
C HIS A 46 3.75 12.57 -13.07
N LYS A 47 3.43 11.84 -14.15
CA LYS A 47 3.39 12.38 -15.51
C LYS A 47 2.04 13.03 -15.79
N LYS A 48 2.05 14.26 -16.31
CA LYS A 48 0.81 14.94 -16.73
C LYS A 48 0.20 14.23 -17.94
N LEU A 49 -1.12 14.05 -17.93
CA LEU A 49 -1.87 13.51 -19.06
C LEU A 49 -1.82 14.47 -20.27
N THR A 50 -1.46 13.94 -21.44
CA THR A 50 -1.49 14.64 -22.73
C THR A 50 -2.06 13.73 -23.81
N VAL A 51 -2.60 14.29 -24.90
CA VAL A 51 -3.18 13.48 -25.98
C VAL A 51 -2.14 12.52 -26.57
N ASN A 52 -0.90 12.99 -26.76
CA ASN A 52 0.19 12.17 -27.30
C ASN A 52 0.55 11.02 -26.35
N ASN A 53 0.73 11.29 -25.06
CA ASN A 53 1.13 10.23 -24.12
C ASN A 53 0.00 9.24 -23.83
N TRP A 54 -1.26 9.66 -23.95
CA TRP A 54 -2.43 8.80 -23.83
C TRP A 54 -2.50 7.74 -24.94
N PHE A 55 -2.40 8.18 -26.21
CA PHE A 55 -2.46 7.27 -27.37
C PHE A 55 -1.19 6.41 -27.50
N SER A 56 -0.05 6.90 -27.01
CA SER A 56 1.19 6.12 -27.00
C SER A 56 1.23 5.02 -25.92
N GLY A 57 0.32 5.05 -24.93
CA GLY A 57 0.35 4.14 -23.78
C GLY A 57 1.34 4.54 -22.67
N GLU A 58 2.16 5.57 -22.89
CA GLU A 58 3.20 5.98 -21.96
C GLU A 58 2.63 6.53 -20.64
N TYR A 59 1.48 7.21 -20.69
CA TYR A 59 0.84 7.71 -19.47
C TYR A 59 0.45 6.56 -18.54
N GLN A 60 -0.15 5.51 -19.09
CA GLN A 60 -0.66 4.36 -18.34
C GLN A 60 0.48 3.62 -17.64
N LEU A 61 1.60 3.41 -18.35
CA LEU A 61 2.78 2.77 -17.78
C LEU A 61 3.39 3.60 -16.63
N LYS A 62 3.50 4.92 -16.81
CA LYS A 62 4.07 5.80 -15.78
C LYS A 62 3.15 5.99 -14.59
N GLU A 63 1.85 6.05 -14.82
CA GLU A 63 0.87 6.13 -13.75
C GLU A 63 0.80 4.82 -12.96
N GLU A 64 0.96 3.66 -13.60
CA GLU A 64 1.07 2.38 -12.92
C GLU A 64 2.32 2.32 -12.02
N ASP A 65 3.49 2.73 -12.53
CA ASP A 65 4.71 2.86 -11.73
C ASP A 65 4.50 3.80 -10.53
N TYR A 66 3.86 4.96 -10.77
CA TYR A 66 3.56 5.93 -9.72
C TYR A 66 2.63 5.35 -8.66
N LEU A 67 1.53 4.72 -9.06
CA LEU A 67 0.54 4.15 -8.16
C LEU A 67 1.09 2.97 -7.36
N ASN A 68 2.02 2.18 -7.90
CA ASN A 68 2.69 1.12 -7.14
C ASN A 68 3.47 1.67 -5.93
N ASP A 69 3.98 2.90 -6.03
CA ASP A 69 4.87 3.49 -5.03
C ASP A 69 4.31 4.68 -4.24
N ALA A 70 3.20 5.28 -4.68
CA ALA A 70 2.66 6.51 -4.10
C ALA A 70 1.14 6.52 -3.89
N PHE A 71 0.46 5.37 -3.97
CA PHE A 71 -0.98 5.32 -3.71
C PHE A 71 -1.37 5.73 -2.26
N GLY A 72 -2.60 6.20 -2.08
CA GLY A 72 -3.12 6.59 -0.77
C GLY A 72 -3.11 5.42 0.22
N PHE A 73 -2.81 5.70 1.49
CA PHE A 73 -2.61 4.69 2.54
C PHE A 73 -1.44 3.71 2.33
N ARG A 74 -0.57 3.89 1.33
CA ARG A 74 0.59 3.00 1.12
C ARG A 74 1.43 2.81 2.39
N SER A 75 1.82 3.90 3.05
CA SER A 75 2.61 3.85 4.29
C SER A 75 1.94 3.03 5.39
N PHE A 76 0.61 3.10 5.49
CA PHE A 76 -0.18 2.36 6.45
C PHE A 76 -0.19 0.85 6.12
N PHE A 77 -0.49 0.49 4.86
CA PHE A 77 -0.51 -0.91 4.43
C PHE A 77 0.86 -1.58 4.49
N VAL A 78 1.93 -0.86 4.17
CA VAL A 78 3.30 -1.37 4.32
C VAL A 78 3.60 -1.70 5.78
N ARG A 79 3.23 -0.83 6.73
CA ARG A 79 3.41 -1.08 8.17
C ARG A 79 2.61 -2.29 8.63
N ILE A 80 1.36 -2.43 8.21
CA ILE A 80 0.53 -3.61 8.51
C ILE A 80 1.18 -4.88 7.98
N ASN A 81 1.58 -4.88 6.70
CA ASN A 81 2.21 -6.03 6.06
C ASN A 81 3.50 -6.45 6.79
N ASN A 82 4.32 -5.47 7.22
CA ASN A 82 5.53 -5.74 7.98
C ASN A 82 5.22 -6.27 9.38
N GLN A 83 4.21 -5.72 10.05
CA GLN A 83 3.78 -6.18 11.38
C GLN A 83 3.21 -7.60 11.33
N LEU A 84 2.38 -7.92 10.34
CA LEU A 84 1.85 -9.27 10.14
C LEU A 84 2.98 -10.27 9.86
N ALA A 85 3.95 -9.88 9.02
CA ALA A 85 5.12 -10.70 8.74
C ALA A 85 5.92 -11.02 10.01
N PHE A 86 6.12 -10.02 10.86
CA PHE A 86 6.81 -10.18 12.13
C PHE A 86 6.01 -11.02 13.12
N SER A 87 4.73 -10.69 13.35
CA SER A 87 3.91 -11.34 14.37
C SER A 87 3.57 -12.79 14.06
N LEU A 88 3.30 -13.12 12.78
CA LEU A 88 2.85 -14.47 12.39
C LEU A 88 4.01 -15.38 11.97
N PHE A 89 5.08 -14.80 11.42
CA PHE A 89 6.14 -15.57 10.77
C PHE A 89 7.54 -15.24 11.30
N ASN A 90 7.65 -14.38 12.31
CA ASN A 90 8.92 -13.92 12.89
C ASN A 90 9.88 -13.39 11.81
N ASN A 91 9.33 -12.73 10.78
CA ASN A 91 10.07 -12.26 9.61
C ASN A 91 10.12 -10.74 9.58
N ALA A 92 11.33 -10.17 9.67
CA ALA A 92 11.58 -8.76 9.45
C ALA A 92 11.77 -8.47 7.96
N LYS A 93 10.81 -7.77 7.35
CA LYS A 93 10.85 -7.39 5.93
C LYS A 93 11.77 -6.19 5.62
N ALA A 94 12.34 -5.55 6.64
CA ALA A 94 13.28 -4.46 6.45
C ALA A 94 14.63 -5.02 5.97
N ASN A 95 15.17 -4.45 4.89
CA ASN A 95 16.44 -4.90 4.31
C ASN A 95 17.57 -4.82 5.33
N GLY A 96 18.31 -5.92 5.48
CA GLY A 96 19.41 -6.01 6.43
C GLY A 96 18.98 -6.11 7.90
N VAL A 97 17.69 -6.30 8.21
CA VAL A 97 17.22 -6.53 9.58
C VAL A 97 16.93 -8.02 9.79
N ILE A 98 17.46 -8.57 10.88
CA ILE A 98 17.20 -9.94 11.32
C ILE A 98 16.47 -9.96 12.67
N VAL A 99 15.65 -10.99 12.89
CA VAL A 99 14.98 -11.21 14.17
C VAL A 99 15.81 -12.14 15.04
N GLY A 100 16.34 -11.64 16.14
CA GLY A 100 17.11 -12.41 17.10
C GLY A 100 16.27 -12.91 18.28
N LYS A 101 16.96 -13.33 19.35
CA LYS A 101 16.32 -13.88 20.55
C LYS A 101 15.33 -12.88 21.15
N LYS A 102 14.21 -13.40 21.67
CA LYS A 102 13.13 -12.61 22.28
C LYS A 102 12.56 -11.53 21.34
N ASN A 103 12.55 -11.79 20.04
CA ASN A 103 12.02 -10.90 19.00
C ASN A 103 12.71 -9.53 18.90
N TYR A 104 13.97 -9.45 19.32
CA TYR A 104 14.79 -8.25 19.12
C TYR A 104 15.19 -8.13 17.65
N LEU A 105 15.11 -6.93 17.10
CA LEU A 105 15.53 -6.64 15.74
C LEU A 105 16.96 -6.13 15.75
N TYR A 106 17.79 -6.69 14.88
CA TYR A 106 19.18 -6.29 14.69
C TYR A 106 19.43 -5.96 13.23
N GLU A 107 20.18 -4.90 12.95
CA GLU A 107 20.72 -4.67 11.61
C GLU A 107 22.04 -5.40 11.45
N VAL A 108 22.19 -6.14 10.36
CA VAL A 108 23.39 -6.92 10.03
C VAL A 108 24.65 -6.03 10.01
N ASN A 109 24.51 -4.74 9.69
CA ASN A 109 25.63 -3.79 9.66
C ASN A 109 26.17 -3.41 11.05
N TYR A 110 25.46 -3.71 12.15
CA TYR A 110 25.83 -3.34 13.52
C TYR A 110 26.18 -4.54 14.41
N ILE A 111 26.32 -5.74 13.84
CA ILE A 111 26.65 -6.98 14.57
C ILE A 111 27.99 -7.52 14.08
#